data_AF-A0A0Q9TMA7-F1
#
_entry.id   AF-A0A0Q9TMA7-F1
#
_cell.length_a   1.000
_cell.length_b   1.000
_cell.length_c   1.000
_cell.angle_alpha   90.00
_cell.angle_beta   90.00
_cell.angle_gamma   90.00
#
_symmetry.space_group_name_H-M   'P 1'
#
loop_
_entity.id
_entity.type
_entity.pdbx_description
1 polymer ?
#
loop_
_entity_poly.entity_id
_entity_poly.type
_entity_poly.pdbx_seq_one_letter_code
_entity_poly.pdbx_strand_id
1 'polypeptide(L)'
;MVRMSVRPRNVVVGRLRRLALIPLAAIGLVLGVLVAPSAQAAVLFGHDISWPQCPSSFPPTSTQFLVIGLTNGLPFTENPCVATQATWAADHAKPTHAYTMAGFPTSAQLTTYGASGPWSSSTRAGRLSNVGYAEAMYAVATVRAVPGWAPRMVWIDVEPRDTEPRRQPWPTSTTVQRLENRYVVEGIMRGLRAAGYSYGIYSNASGWQTITGSWWLPGVPVWATAGTLNYPNEALDKCTQPSFSGGKVYLAQWWDATWDYDRTCDPYAFTRLPVAPASLSNSTGDFNGDWNNDVLARWTASAALKLYAGTGTGSLSLGTQIGTGWGGMATLETPGDLSGDGAQDVLAREASTGDLWMYKGDGAGGWRLPRVRVGTGWQVMNAVVGIGDLTGDGRMDVVARRATTGELYLYPGTGSGGWKARTSIGTGWNRYSALVGPGDLTGDGRPDLLAREASTGILWLVPGAAGGTLGARVQVGTGWNGMTAIMSPGDLNGDRVPDVLARDGTGRLWLYPRTAAGGWGSRVLVSTGWTVVNAIF
;
A
#
# COMPACT_ATOMS: atom_id res chain seq x y z
N MET A 1 11.75 82.75 38.65
CA MET A 1 10.58 81.87 38.47
C MET A 1 11.11 80.49 38.08
N VAL A 2 11.51 79.63 39.04
CA VAL A 2 10.67 78.64 39.77
C VAL A 2 9.99 77.67 38.78
N ARG A 3 10.21 76.35 38.78
CA ARG A 3 11.12 75.38 39.46
C ARG A 3 10.99 74.07 38.64
N MET A 4 12.10 73.42 38.25
CA MET A 4 12.59 72.09 38.73
C MET A 4 11.62 70.91 38.49
N SER A 5 12.00 69.76 37.92
CA SER A 5 13.19 68.90 38.11
C SER A 5 13.20 67.86 36.95
N VAL A 6 14.22 67.58 36.11
CA VAL A 6 15.63 67.15 36.30
C VAL A 6 15.69 65.80 37.07
N ARG A 7 16.25 64.67 36.57
CA ARG A 7 17.61 64.44 36.03
C ARG A 7 17.76 63.01 35.42
N PRO A 8 18.86 62.70 34.68
CA PRO A 8 19.08 61.46 33.93
C PRO A 8 20.27 60.59 34.42
N ARG A 9 20.50 59.48 33.69
CA ARG A 9 21.78 58.80 33.34
C ARG A 9 22.62 58.03 34.39
N ASN A 10 23.09 56.88 33.88
CA ASN A 10 24.42 56.24 33.99
C ASN A 10 24.75 55.24 35.12
N VAL A 11 25.05 54.02 34.63
CA VAL A 11 26.00 52.98 35.05
C VAL A 11 27.15 53.46 35.96
N VAL A 12 27.45 52.74 37.06
CA VAL A 12 28.81 52.33 37.50
C VAL A 12 28.76 51.09 38.43
N VAL A 13 29.70 50.18 38.16
CA VAL A 13 30.30 49.05 38.90
C VAL A 13 30.32 49.13 40.45
N GLY A 14 30.13 48.00 41.14
CA GLY A 14 30.42 47.83 42.58
C GLY A 14 30.56 46.38 43.03
N ARG A 15 31.63 46.07 43.79
CA ARG A 15 32.18 44.75 44.14
C ARG A 15 31.41 43.95 45.21
N LEU A 16 31.51 42.62 45.07
CA LEU A 16 31.54 41.53 46.07
C LEU A 16 31.49 41.89 47.57
N ARG A 17 30.58 41.23 48.31
CA ARG A 17 30.84 40.71 49.68
C ARG A 17 29.97 39.47 49.96
N ARG A 18 30.62 38.43 50.50
CA ARG A 18 30.05 37.15 50.93
C ARG A 18 29.08 37.33 52.11
N LEU A 19 27.98 36.58 52.11
CA LEU A 19 27.19 36.27 53.30
C LEU A 19 26.90 34.76 53.30
N ALA A 20 27.36 34.10 54.35
CA ALA A 20 27.09 32.70 54.65
C ALA A 20 25.64 32.54 55.12
N LEU A 21 24.95 31.50 54.65
CA LEU A 21 23.64 31.10 55.13
C LEU A 21 23.70 29.63 55.58
N ILE A 22 23.35 29.44 56.85
CA ILE A 22 23.19 28.19 57.60
C ILE A 22 21.87 27.52 57.16
N PRO A 23 21.79 26.17 57.09
CA PRO A 23 20.71 25.49 56.38
C PRO A 23 19.43 25.39 57.21
N LEU A 24 18.28 25.65 56.58
CA LEU A 24 16.97 25.22 57.05
C LEU A 24 16.63 23.88 56.40
N ALA A 25 16.55 22.84 57.21
CA ALA A 25 16.09 21.51 56.79
C ALA A 25 14.58 21.57 56.50
N ALA A 26 14.21 21.45 55.22
CA ALA A 26 12.86 21.14 54.79
C ALA A 26 12.80 19.67 54.37
N ILE A 27 12.10 18.86 55.16
CA ILE A 27 11.80 17.46 54.85
C ILE A 27 10.77 17.46 53.72
N GLY A 28 11.24 17.24 52.49
CA GLY A 28 10.40 16.96 51.33
C GLY A 28 10.07 15.47 51.29
N LEU A 29 8.83 15.12 51.63
CA LEU A 29 8.29 13.77 51.45
C LEU A 29 8.14 13.51 49.93
N VAL A 30 9.15 12.89 49.32
CA VAL A 30 9.05 12.41 47.93
C VAL A 30 8.18 11.16 47.93
N LEU A 31 6.89 11.31 47.60
CA LEU A 31 6.10 10.18 47.08
C LEU A 31 6.71 9.80 45.72
N GLY A 32 7.69 8.89 45.77
CA GLY A 32 8.14 8.19 44.58
C GLY A 32 6.99 7.32 44.10
N VAL A 33 6.25 7.78 43.09
CA VAL A 33 5.49 6.88 42.24
C VAL A 33 6.54 6.02 41.55
N LEU A 34 6.77 4.83 42.09
CA LEU A 34 7.42 3.75 41.37
C LEU A 34 6.54 3.45 40.17
N VAL A 35 6.81 4.11 39.05
CA VAL A 35 6.37 3.61 37.75
C VAL A 35 7.13 2.31 37.58
N ALA A 36 6.48 1.20 37.89
CA ALA A 36 7.01 -0.11 37.56
C ALA A 36 7.42 -0.06 36.07
N PRO A 37 8.63 -0.53 35.71
CA PRO A 37 8.97 -0.66 34.30
C PRO A 37 7.84 -1.47 33.66
N SER A 38 7.26 -0.94 32.59
CA SER A 38 6.23 -1.65 31.82
C SER A 38 6.74 -3.07 31.60
N ALA A 39 6.06 -4.07 32.15
CA ALA A 39 6.46 -5.45 31.99
C ALA A 39 6.70 -5.69 30.50
N GLN A 40 7.93 -6.00 30.10
CA GLN A 40 8.23 -6.34 28.72
C GLN A 40 7.25 -7.45 28.32
N ALA A 41 6.53 -7.27 27.21
CA ALA A 41 5.64 -8.31 26.72
C ALA A 41 6.42 -9.62 26.56
N ALA A 42 5.84 -10.74 26.96
CA ALA A 42 6.46 -12.04 26.77
C ALA A 42 6.18 -12.54 25.34
N VAL A 43 7.02 -13.46 24.86
CA VAL A 43 6.59 -14.38 23.81
C VAL A 43 5.42 -15.20 24.35
N LEU A 44 4.35 -15.30 23.57
CA LEU A 44 3.14 -16.02 23.96
C LEU A 44 3.02 -17.32 23.17
N PHE A 45 2.41 -18.33 23.80
CA PHE A 45 2.04 -19.60 23.20
C PHE A 45 0.52 -19.73 23.19
N GLY A 46 -0.04 -20.11 22.04
CA GLY A 46 -1.46 -20.17 21.79
C GLY A 46 -1.84 -21.42 21.01
N HIS A 47 -3.11 -21.49 20.65
CA HIS A 47 -3.63 -22.50 19.76
C HIS A 47 -4.62 -21.83 18.80
N ASP A 48 -4.73 -22.35 17.59
CA ASP A 48 -5.84 -22.03 16.73
C ASP A 48 -6.92 -23.11 16.83
N ILE A 49 -8.17 -22.66 16.77
CA ILE A 49 -9.35 -23.53 16.95
C ILE A 49 -10.42 -23.15 15.95
N SER A 50 -11.12 -24.15 15.41
CA SER A 50 -12.21 -23.97 14.46
C SER A 50 -13.10 -25.21 14.38
N TRP A 51 -14.16 -25.16 13.58
CA TRP A 51 -14.94 -26.36 13.27
C TRP A 51 -14.02 -27.45 12.67
N PRO A 52 -14.08 -28.72 13.14
CA PRO A 52 -15.10 -29.32 14.01
C PRO A 52 -14.81 -29.34 15.53
N GLN A 53 -13.79 -28.64 16.01
CA GLN A 53 -13.41 -28.60 17.43
C GLN A 53 -14.43 -27.76 18.23
N CYS A 54 -15.50 -28.43 18.67
CA CYS A 54 -16.70 -27.77 19.17
C CYS A 54 -17.30 -28.50 20.36
N PRO A 55 -17.97 -27.76 21.25
CA PRO A 55 -17.53 -27.40 22.62
C PRO A 55 -16.82 -28.48 23.47
N SER A 56 -16.70 -29.72 23.01
CA SER A 56 -16.10 -30.83 23.75
C SER A 56 -14.57 -30.80 23.81
N SER A 57 -13.92 -29.96 22.99
CA SER A 57 -12.47 -29.87 22.89
C SER A 57 -12.01 -28.40 22.90
N PHE A 58 -11.83 -27.84 24.10
CA PHE A 58 -11.13 -26.56 24.27
C PHE A 58 -9.64 -26.81 24.54
N PRO A 59 -8.76 -25.88 24.12
CA PRO A 59 -7.34 -26.06 24.29
C PRO A 59 -6.94 -25.99 25.78
N PRO A 60 -5.75 -26.50 26.14
CA PRO A 60 -5.30 -26.54 27.52
C PRO A 60 -5.34 -25.17 28.21
N THR A 61 -5.51 -25.12 29.53
CA THR A 61 -5.55 -23.86 30.31
C THR A 61 -4.25 -23.04 30.21
N SER A 62 -3.13 -23.69 29.86
CA SER A 62 -1.83 -23.07 29.57
C SER A 62 -1.84 -22.19 28.32
N THR A 63 -2.85 -22.32 27.45
CA THR A 63 -3.06 -21.46 26.27
C THR A 63 -3.05 -20.00 26.69
N GLN A 64 -2.21 -19.16 26.07
CA GLN A 64 -2.10 -17.74 26.41
C GLN A 64 -2.89 -16.84 25.44
N PHE A 65 -3.19 -17.31 24.23
CA PHE A 65 -4.05 -16.65 23.26
C PHE A 65 -4.70 -17.66 22.31
N LEU A 66 -5.72 -17.22 21.57
CA LEU A 66 -6.38 -18.03 20.55
C LEU A 66 -6.37 -17.37 19.17
N VAL A 67 -6.34 -18.18 18.11
CA VAL A 67 -6.77 -17.77 16.78
C VAL A 67 -8.04 -18.55 16.41
N ILE A 68 -9.17 -17.86 16.29
CA ILE A 68 -10.47 -18.51 16.09
C ILE A 68 -10.86 -18.50 14.60
N GLY A 69 -11.12 -19.67 14.02
CA GLY A 69 -11.56 -19.79 12.64
C GLY A 69 -12.98 -19.27 12.44
N LEU A 70 -13.18 -18.38 11.48
CA LEU A 70 -14.47 -17.71 11.21
C LEU A 70 -15.35 -18.51 10.25
N THR A 71 -14.80 -19.50 9.56
CA THR A 71 -15.55 -20.30 8.59
C THR A 71 -15.29 -21.79 8.77
N ASN A 72 -16.20 -22.60 8.22
CA ASN A 72 -16.16 -24.05 8.30
C ASN A 72 -15.41 -24.63 7.09
N GLY A 73 -14.10 -24.39 7.06
CA GLY A 73 -13.19 -25.01 6.10
C GLY A 73 -13.21 -24.46 4.66
N LEU A 74 -14.15 -23.56 4.33
CA LEU A 74 -14.24 -22.86 3.04
C LEU A 74 -14.75 -21.43 3.26
N PRO A 75 -14.58 -20.51 2.29
CA PRO A 75 -15.28 -19.22 2.34
C PRO A 75 -16.80 -19.40 2.23
N PHE A 76 -17.56 -18.45 2.77
CA PHE A 76 -19.03 -18.47 2.79
C PHE A 76 -19.66 -19.67 3.52
N THR A 77 -18.91 -20.36 4.39
CA THR A 77 -19.46 -21.43 5.23
C THR A 77 -19.46 -21.03 6.70
N GLU A 78 -20.59 -21.23 7.37
CA GLU A 78 -20.75 -20.86 8.77
C GLU A 78 -19.93 -21.81 9.65
N ASN A 79 -19.10 -21.25 10.54
CA ASN A 79 -18.56 -21.99 11.67
C ASN A 79 -19.56 -21.87 12.85
N PRO A 80 -20.28 -22.95 13.21
CA PRO A 80 -21.27 -22.91 14.28
C PRO A 80 -20.67 -22.76 15.69
N CYS A 81 -19.33 -22.79 15.82
CA CYS A 81 -18.64 -22.85 17.09
C CYS A 81 -18.03 -21.51 17.52
N VAL A 82 -18.06 -20.51 16.65
CA VAL A 82 -17.42 -19.21 16.90
C VAL A 82 -17.95 -18.57 18.18
N ALA A 83 -19.26 -18.57 18.40
CA ALA A 83 -19.86 -17.99 19.60
C ALA A 83 -19.36 -18.67 20.88
N THR A 84 -19.35 -20.01 20.90
CA THR A 84 -18.89 -20.79 22.05
C THR A 84 -17.39 -20.63 22.29
N GLN A 85 -16.58 -20.62 21.22
CA GLN A 85 -15.12 -20.45 21.28
C GLN A 85 -14.74 -19.04 21.76
N ALA A 86 -15.40 -18.01 21.25
CA ALA A 86 -15.21 -16.63 21.69
C ALA A 86 -15.64 -16.41 23.15
N THR A 87 -16.76 -17.02 23.57
CA THR A 87 -17.22 -16.98 24.96
C THR A 87 -16.21 -17.64 25.89
N TRP A 88 -15.73 -18.84 25.54
CA TRP A 88 -14.69 -19.51 26.32
C TRP A 88 -13.42 -18.67 26.44
N ALA A 89 -12.98 -18.03 25.34
CA ALA A 89 -11.82 -17.16 25.36
C ALA A 89 -12.02 -15.98 26.33
N ALA A 90 -13.19 -15.35 26.30
CA ALA A 90 -13.55 -14.24 27.20
C ALA A 90 -13.56 -14.69 28.68
N ASP A 91 -14.22 -15.81 28.98
CA ASP A 91 -14.34 -16.37 30.34
C ASP A 91 -12.96 -16.71 30.95
N HIS A 92 -11.98 -17.04 30.10
CA HIS A 92 -10.62 -17.39 30.51
C HIS A 92 -9.60 -16.26 30.28
N ALA A 93 -10.08 -15.04 29.99
CA ALA A 93 -9.27 -13.85 29.73
C ALA A 93 -8.17 -14.06 28.67
N LYS A 94 -8.48 -14.83 27.62
CA LYS A 94 -7.57 -15.10 26.51
C LYS A 94 -7.79 -14.08 25.40
N PRO A 95 -6.77 -13.30 25.00
CA PRO A 95 -6.88 -12.43 23.84
C PRO A 95 -7.00 -13.28 22.56
N THR A 96 -7.72 -12.75 21.56
CA THR A 96 -8.05 -13.49 20.35
C THR A 96 -7.61 -12.76 19.09
N HIS A 97 -6.98 -13.49 18.18
CA HIS A 97 -7.04 -13.24 16.76
C HIS A 97 -8.17 -14.10 16.15
N ALA A 98 -8.42 -13.90 14.87
CA ALA A 98 -9.28 -14.77 14.08
C ALA A 98 -8.60 -15.12 12.76
N TYR A 99 -9.09 -16.14 12.07
CA TYR A 99 -8.72 -16.40 10.68
C TYR A 99 -9.95 -16.68 9.83
N THR A 100 -9.88 -16.36 8.55
CA THR A 100 -10.91 -16.71 7.57
C THR A 100 -10.28 -17.49 6.43
N MET A 101 -10.99 -18.52 5.96
CA MET A 101 -10.60 -19.22 4.75
C MET A 101 -10.71 -18.29 3.55
N ALA A 102 -9.73 -18.33 2.66
CA ALA A 102 -9.81 -17.80 1.30
C ALA A 102 -9.97 -18.93 0.28
N GLY A 103 -10.65 -18.65 -0.83
CA GLY A 103 -10.82 -19.63 -1.90
C GLY A 103 -11.05 -18.98 -3.26
N PHE A 104 -10.64 -19.65 -4.34
CA PHE A 104 -10.98 -19.18 -5.68
C PHE A 104 -12.48 -19.42 -5.95
N PRO A 105 -13.26 -18.43 -6.43
CA PRO A 105 -14.70 -18.59 -6.59
C PRO A 105 -15.07 -19.75 -7.51
N THR A 106 -16.10 -20.49 -7.10
CA THR A 106 -16.94 -21.27 -8.02
C THR A 106 -17.69 -20.34 -8.98
N SER A 107 -18.17 -20.88 -10.11
CA SER A 107 -19.00 -20.13 -11.06
C SER A 107 -20.27 -19.55 -10.41
N ALA A 108 -20.85 -20.24 -9.43
CA ALA A 108 -22.01 -19.77 -8.69
C ALA A 108 -21.67 -18.58 -7.77
N GLN A 109 -20.55 -18.67 -7.04
CA GLN A 109 -20.07 -17.56 -6.20
C GLN A 109 -19.70 -16.34 -7.06
N LEU A 110 -19.04 -16.52 -8.20
CA LEU A 110 -18.71 -15.41 -9.11
C LEU A 110 -19.96 -14.73 -9.68
N THR A 111 -21.03 -15.49 -9.93
CA THR A 111 -22.32 -14.94 -10.38
C THR A 111 -23.02 -14.18 -9.26
N THR A 112 -23.00 -14.71 -8.04
CA THR A 112 -23.69 -14.13 -6.88
C THR A 112 -22.97 -12.88 -6.36
N TYR A 113 -21.65 -12.95 -6.21
CA TYR A 113 -20.85 -11.96 -5.48
C TYR A 113 -19.96 -11.11 -6.38
N GLY A 114 -19.90 -11.37 -7.69
CA GLY A 114 -19.04 -10.60 -8.61
C GLY A 114 -19.36 -9.10 -8.71
N ALA A 115 -20.52 -8.65 -8.22
CA ALA A 115 -20.88 -7.24 -8.11
C ALA A 115 -20.92 -6.73 -6.65
N SER A 116 -20.50 -7.56 -5.68
CA SER A 116 -20.55 -7.26 -4.24
C SER A 116 -19.24 -6.66 -3.74
N GLY A 117 -18.84 -5.51 -4.27
CA GLY A 117 -17.63 -4.81 -3.83
C GLY A 117 -17.38 -3.50 -4.57
N PRO A 118 -16.27 -2.83 -4.28
CA PRO A 118 -15.97 -1.50 -4.82
C PRO A 118 -15.43 -1.51 -6.25
N TRP A 119 -15.08 -2.68 -6.81
CA TRP A 119 -14.50 -2.77 -8.15
C TRP A 119 -15.56 -2.90 -9.23
N SER A 120 -15.21 -2.53 -10.46
CA SER A 120 -16.11 -2.64 -11.60
C SER A 120 -16.50 -4.09 -11.85
N SER A 121 -17.81 -4.36 -11.88
CA SER A 121 -18.33 -5.68 -12.22
C SER A 121 -18.32 -5.97 -13.73
N SER A 122 -17.89 -5.02 -14.56
CA SER A 122 -17.82 -5.20 -16.02
C SER A 122 -16.62 -6.03 -16.46
N THR A 123 -15.58 -6.17 -15.62
CA THR A 123 -14.38 -6.95 -15.91
C THR A 123 -14.30 -8.20 -15.05
N ARG A 124 -13.63 -9.23 -15.57
CA ARG A 124 -13.36 -10.46 -14.81
C ARG A 124 -12.53 -10.18 -13.56
N ALA A 125 -11.52 -9.32 -13.67
CA ALA A 125 -10.65 -8.95 -12.56
C ALA A 125 -11.42 -8.25 -11.44
N GLY A 126 -12.23 -7.24 -11.76
CA GLY A 126 -13.06 -6.55 -10.78
C GLY A 126 -14.10 -7.49 -10.14
N ARG A 127 -14.71 -8.39 -10.92
CA ARG A 127 -15.61 -9.43 -10.37
C ARG A 127 -14.91 -10.37 -9.40
N LEU A 128 -13.69 -10.82 -9.69
CA LEU A 128 -12.91 -11.68 -8.78
C LEU A 128 -12.56 -10.96 -7.48
N SER A 129 -12.16 -9.68 -7.55
CA SER A 129 -11.94 -8.86 -6.37
C SER A 129 -13.19 -8.64 -5.53
N ASN A 130 -14.34 -8.45 -6.18
CA ASN A 130 -15.61 -8.31 -5.49
C ASN A 130 -16.04 -9.61 -4.79
N VAL A 131 -15.73 -10.80 -5.34
CA VAL A 131 -15.94 -12.05 -4.59
C VAL A 131 -15.07 -12.07 -3.33
N GLY A 132 -13.77 -11.78 -3.45
CA GLY A 132 -12.88 -11.73 -2.28
C GLY A 132 -13.36 -10.71 -1.23
N TYR A 133 -13.85 -9.55 -1.67
CA TYR A 133 -14.49 -8.58 -0.79
C TYR A 133 -15.70 -9.19 -0.06
N ALA A 134 -16.56 -9.91 -0.78
CA ALA A 134 -17.70 -10.60 -0.19
C ALA A 134 -17.28 -11.72 0.79
N GLU A 135 -16.19 -12.44 0.53
CA GLU A 135 -15.62 -13.43 1.47
C GLU A 135 -15.24 -12.75 2.79
N ALA A 136 -14.55 -11.61 2.72
CA ALA A 136 -14.23 -10.82 3.91
C ALA A 136 -15.48 -10.32 4.62
N MET A 137 -16.46 -9.80 3.89
CA MET A 137 -17.70 -9.29 4.50
C MET A 137 -18.52 -10.39 5.17
N TYR A 138 -18.48 -11.62 4.63
CA TYR A 138 -19.06 -12.80 5.27
C TYR A 138 -18.34 -13.09 6.61
N ALA A 139 -17.01 -13.15 6.61
CA ALA A 139 -16.23 -13.37 7.83
C ALA A 139 -16.46 -12.27 8.88
N VAL A 140 -16.56 -11.01 8.44
CA VAL A 140 -16.91 -9.86 9.30
C VAL A 140 -18.30 -10.02 9.91
N ALA A 141 -19.28 -10.53 9.15
CA ALA A 141 -20.61 -10.81 9.67
C ALA A 141 -20.56 -11.89 10.77
N THR A 142 -19.75 -12.95 10.59
CA THR A 142 -19.53 -13.97 11.62
C THR A 142 -18.99 -13.37 12.92
N VAL A 143 -18.00 -12.48 12.85
CA VAL A 143 -17.46 -11.78 14.03
C VAL A 143 -18.55 -10.94 14.70
N ARG A 144 -19.28 -10.13 13.91
CA ARG A 144 -20.32 -9.22 14.41
C ARG A 144 -21.54 -9.94 14.99
N ALA A 145 -21.75 -11.20 14.64
CA ALA A 145 -22.81 -12.04 15.22
C ALA A 145 -22.53 -12.46 16.66
N VAL A 146 -21.30 -12.30 17.17
CA VAL A 146 -20.94 -12.60 18.56
C VAL A 146 -20.82 -11.30 19.37
N PRO A 147 -21.79 -10.99 20.24
CA PRO A 147 -21.79 -9.74 20.99
C PRO A 147 -20.54 -9.56 21.87
N GLY A 148 -19.92 -8.38 21.80
CA GLY A 148 -18.76 -8.04 22.63
C GLY A 148 -17.43 -8.65 22.18
N TRP A 149 -17.43 -9.51 21.17
CA TRP A 149 -16.18 -10.07 20.63
C TRP A 149 -15.59 -9.17 19.54
N ALA A 150 -14.29 -8.88 19.65
CA ALA A 150 -13.56 -8.07 18.69
C ALA A 150 -12.11 -8.60 18.54
N PRO A 151 -11.87 -9.53 17.60
CA PRO A 151 -10.52 -10.02 17.33
C PRO A 151 -9.63 -8.88 16.86
N ARG A 152 -8.36 -8.91 17.30
CA ARG A 152 -7.40 -7.82 17.03
C ARG A 152 -6.79 -7.88 15.64
N MET A 153 -6.92 -9.02 14.98
CA MET A 153 -6.33 -9.38 13.71
C MET A 153 -7.21 -10.45 13.07
N VAL A 154 -7.41 -10.37 11.75
CA VAL A 154 -7.99 -11.46 10.96
C VAL A 154 -6.95 -11.95 9.96
N TRP A 155 -6.49 -13.19 10.11
CA TRP A 155 -5.58 -13.81 9.15
C TRP A 155 -6.36 -14.40 7.98
N ILE A 156 -5.87 -14.17 6.77
CA ILE A 156 -6.44 -14.71 5.54
C ILE A 156 -5.69 -16.00 5.23
N ASP A 157 -6.37 -17.13 5.37
CA ASP A 157 -5.81 -18.46 5.11
C ASP A 157 -5.83 -18.75 3.60
N VAL A 158 -4.66 -18.61 2.98
CA VAL A 158 -4.41 -18.84 1.56
C VAL A 158 -3.59 -20.12 1.37
N GLU A 159 -4.27 -21.25 1.34
CA GLU A 159 -3.65 -22.56 1.17
C GLU A 159 -4.28 -23.40 0.03
N PRO A 160 -3.59 -24.44 -0.47
CA PRO A 160 -4.17 -25.38 -1.43
C PRO A 160 -5.45 -26.04 -0.89
N ARG A 161 -6.45 -26.21 -1.75
CA ARG A 161 -7.79 -26.73 -1.40
C ARG A 161 -8.18 -27.89 -2.32
N ASP A 162 -7.27 -28.85 -2.47
CA ASP A 162 -7.36 -29.90 -3.48
C ASP A 162 -8.01 -31.20 -2.97
N THR A 163 -8.34 -31.28 -1.68
CA THR A 163 -8.78 -32.50 -0.99
C THR A 163 -10.27 -32.47 -0.60
N GLU A 164 -10.91 -33.64 -0.69
CA GLU A 164 -12.31 -33.85 -0.27
C GLU A 164 -12.44 -33.91 1.26
N PRO A 165 -13.62 -33.59 1.86
CA PRO A 165 -14.91 -33.29 1.21
C PRO A 165 -15.13 -31.79 0.87
N ARG A 166 -14.12 -30.94 1.13
CA ARG A 166 -14.21 -29.47 1.00
C ARG A 166 -13.25 -28.97 -0.09
N ARG A 167 -13.35 -29.58 -1.27
CA ARG A 167 -12.47 -29.30 -2.41
C ARG A 167 -12.89 -28.03 -3.16
N GLN A 168 -12.03 -27.02 -3.19
CA GLN A 168 -12.23 -25.75 -3.93
C GLN A 168 -10.88 -25.21 -4.43
N PRO A 169 -10.26 -25.88 -5.42
CA PRO A 169 -8.86 -25.66 -5.77
C PRO A 169 -8.61 -24.28 -6.38
N TRP A 170 -7.41 -23.74 -6.15
CA TRP A 170 -6.93 -22.55 -6.83
C TRP A 170 -6.44 -22.90 -8.25
N PRO A 171 -6.85 -22.18 -9.30
CA PRO A 171 -6.25 -22.30 -10.63
C PRO A 171 -4.81 -21.78 -10.62
N THR A 172 -3.83 -22.55 -11.11
CA THR A 172 -2.40 -22.20 -10.98
C THR A 172 -1.54 -22.52 -12.21
N SER A 173 -2.13 -23.02 -13.29
CA SER A 173 -1.40 -23.50 -14.47
C SER A 173 -0.75 -22.39 -15.30
N THR A 174 -1.22 -21.14 -15.15
CA THR A 174 -0.71 -19.98 -15.91
C THR A 174 -0.42 -18.80 -14.99
N THR A 175 0.42 -17.87 -15.45
CA THR A 175 0.66 -16.59 -14.75
C THR A 175 -0.63 -15.77 -14.62
N VAL A 176 -1.51 -15.81 -15.62
CA VAL A 176 -2.82 -15.14 -15.58
C VAL A 176 -3.68 -15.69 -14.45
N GLN A 177 -3.75 -17.02 -14.28
CA GLN A 177 -4.50 -17.62 -13.19
C GLN A 177 -3.94 -17.23 -11.81
N ARG A 178 -2.62 -17.22 -11.65
CA ARG A 178 -1.99 -16.77 -10.40
C ARG A 178 -2.25 -15.30 -10.11
N LEU A 179 -2.29 -14.45 -11.14
CA LEU A 179 -2.71 -13.05 -11.02
C LEU A 179 -4.19 -12.95 -10.60
N GLU A 180 -5.07 -13.74 -11.19
CA GLU A 180 -6.49 -13.82 -10.82
C GLU A 180 -6.70 -14.22 -9.35
N ASN A 181 -5.87 -15.14 -8.83
CA ASN A 181 -5.89 -15.51 -7.41
C ASN A 181 -5.54 -14.31 -6.51
N ARG A 182 -4.57 -13.48 -6.91
CA ARG A 182 -4.20 -12.26 -6.17
C ARG A 182 -5.37 -11.29 -6.08
N TYR A 183 -6.18 -11.14 -7.14
CA TYR A 183 -7.37 -10.27 -7.12
C TYR A 183 -8.38 -10.68 -6.04
N VAL A 184 -8.58 -11.98 -5.83
CA VAL A 184 -9.46 -12.49 -4.77
C VAL A 184 -8.86 -12.17 -3.40
N VAL A 185 -7.60 -12.53 -3.17
CA VAL A 185 -6.91 -12.30 -1.88
C VAL A 185 -6.89 -10.82 -1.51
N GLU A 186 -6.59 -9.94 -2.46
CA GLU A 186 -6.62 -8.48 -2.28
C GLU A 186 -8.04 -7.95 -2.02
N GLY A 187 -9.06 -8.57 -2.64
CA GLY A 187 -10.47 -8.35 -2.32
C GLY A 187 -10.77 -8.56 -0.85
N ILE A 188 -10.28 -9.68 -0.29
CA ILE A 188 -10.44 -10.01 1.13
C ILE A 188 -9.75 -8.96 2.01
N MET A 189 -8.51 -8.59 1.69
CA MET A 189 -7.78 -7.53 2.41
C MET A 189 -8.57 -6.22 2.44
N ARG A 190 -9.10 -5.79 1.28
CA ARG A 190 -9.91 -4.58 1.16
C ARG A 190 -11.18 -4.65 2.00
N GLY A 191 -11.89 -5.77 1.98
CA GLY A 191 -13.10 -5.96 2.77
C GLY A 191 -12.84 -5.88 4.28
N LEU A 192 -11.79 -6.57 4.76
CA LEU A 192 -11.39 -6.50 6.17
C LEU A 192 -11.00 -5.08 6.58
N ARG A 193 -10.23 -4.37 5.72
CA ARG A 193 -9.86 -2.98 5.94
C ARG A 193 -11.07 -2.05 6.02
N ALA A 194 -11.98 -2.15 5.04
CA ALA A 194 -13.20 -1.34 4.99
C ALA A 194 -14.11 -1.59 6.20
N ALA A 195 -14.11 -2.81 6.74
CA ALA A 195 -14.80 -3.16 7.98
C ALA A 195 -14.07 -2.71 9.26
N GLY A 196 -12.88 -2.10 9.13
CA GLY A 196 -12.10 -1.56 10.24
C GLY A 196 -11.25 -2.59 10.98
N TYR A 197 -10.94 -3.75 10.37
CA TYR A 197 -10.06 -4.77 10.94
C TYR A 197 -8.65 -4.65 10.37
N SER A 198 -7.65 -4.90 11.22
CA SER A 198 -6.32 -5.25 10.70
C SER A 198 -6.37 -6.68 10.16
N TYR A 199 -5.57 -6.97 9.14
CA TYR A 199 -5.45 -8.30 8.54
C TYR A 199 -3.99 -8.70 8.32
N GLY A 200 -3.76 -9.99 8.05
CA GLY A 200 -2.48 -10.54 7.64
C GLY A 200 -2.68 -11.80 6.80
N ILE A 201 -1.60 -12.38 6.29
CA ILE A 201 -1.67 -13.62 5.49
C ILE A 201 -1.21 -14.81 6.32
N TYR A 202 -1.96 -15.89 6.21
CA TYR A 202 -1.54 -17.22 6.59
C TYR A 202 -1.34 -18.10 5.36
N SER A 203 -0.19 -18.78 5.29
CA SER A 203 0.15 -19.76 4.26
C SER A 203 1.43 -20.50 4.65
N ASN A 204 1.71 -21.60 3.97
CA ASN A 204 3.07 -22.12 3.80
C ASN A 204 3.72 -21.57 2.51
N ALA A 205 5.06 -21.64 2.41
CA ALA A 205 5.80 -21.01 1.32
C ALA A 205 5.51 -21.62 -0.06
N SER A 206 5.37 -22.96 -0.15
CA SER A 206 5.08 -23.64 -1.42
C SER A 206 3.65 -23.37 -1.89
N GLY A 207 2.68 -23.33 -0.98
CA GLY A 207 1.30 -22.93 -1.24
C GLY A 207 1.22 -21.50 -1.78
N TRP A 208 1.87 -20.55 -1.10
CA TRP A 208 1.92 -19.16 -1.55
C TRP A 208 2.55 -19.02 -2.93
N GLN A 209 3.68 -19.69 -3.17
CA GLN A 209 4.32 -19.72 -4.49
C GLN A 209 3.40 -20.30 -5.57
N THR A 210 2.72 -21.40 -5.27
CA THR A 210 1.84 -22.10 -6.23
C THR A 210 0.62 -21.25 -6.58
N ILE A 211 -0.06 -20.71 -5.56
CA ILE A 211 -1.32 -19.95 -5.70
C ILE A 211 -1.05 -18.58 -6.30
N THR A 212 -0.04 -17.87 -5.80
CA THR A 212 0.15 -16.45 -6.13
C THR A 212 1.34 -16.20 -7.04
N GLY A 213 2.24 -17.16 -7.24
CA GLY A 213 3.51 -16.93 -7.96
C GLY A 213 4.49 -16.10 -7.13
N SER A 214 4.57 -16.37 -5.82
CA SER A 214 5.44 -15.67 -4.86
C SER A 214 5.17 -14.17 -4.78
N TRP A 215 3.89 -13.79 -4.67
CA TRP A 215 3.51 -12.38 -4.60
C TRP A 215 4.15 -11.69 -3.39
N TRP A 216 4.85 -10.59 -3.65
CA TRP A 216 5.59 -9.82 -2.65
C TRP A 216 4.70 -8.74 -2.01
N LEU A 217 4.55 -8.81 -0.69
CA LEU A 217 3.72 -7.98 0.18
C LEU A 217 4.46 -7.60 1.49
N PRO A 218 5.55 -6.82 1.43
CA PRO A 218 6.40 -6.53 2.58
C PRO A 218 5.69 -5.75 3.70
N GLY A 219 4.61 -5.03 3.36
CA GLY A 219 3.79 -4.28 4.32
C GLY A 219 2.66 -5.08 5.00
N VAL A 220 2.47 -6.35 4.65
CA VAL A 220 1.38 -7.18 5.17
C VAL A 220 1.90 -8.18 6.22
N PRO A 221 1.37 -8.18 7.47
CA PRO A 221 1.77 -9.15 8.49
C PRO A 221 1.62 -10.61 8.05
N VAL A 222 2.51 -11.49 8.55
CA VAL A 222 2.49 -12.92 8.24
C VAL A 222 2.28 -13.78 9.49
N TRP A 223 1.40 -14.76 9.36
CA TRP A 223 1.28 -15.94 10.20
C TRP A 223 1.81 -17.14 9.40
N ALA A 224 2.97 -17.68 9.78
CA ALA A 224 3.68 -18.69 8.97
C ALA A 224 3.56 -20.09 9.58
N THR A 225 3.13 -21.07 8.79
CA THR A 225 3.07 -22.47 9.25
C THR A 225 4.35 -23.25 8.92
N ALA A 226 4.78 -24.08 9.87
CA ALA A 226 5.82 -25.09 9.71
C ALA A 226 5.25 -26.43 9.21
N GLY A 227 3.92 -26.65 9.30
CA GLY A 227 3.28 -27.92 8.93
C GLY A 227 3.32 -28.98 10.04
N THR A 228 3.20 -30.25 9.65
CA THR A 228 3.05 -31.42 10.55
C THR A 228 4.37 -31.79 11.21
N LEU A 229 4.67 -31.23 12.38
CA LEU A 229 5.96 -31.42 13.02
C LEU A 229 5.82 -31.40 14.54
N ASN A 230 6.53 -32.32 15.20
CA ASN A 230 6.39 -32.59 16.63
C ASN A 230 7.07 -31.54 17.56
N TYR A 231 7.73 -30.49 17.04
CA TYR A 231 8.59 -29.63 17.85
C TYR A 231 8.45 -28.11 17.62
N PRO A 232 8.40 -27.30 18.71
CA PRO A 232 8.33 -25.83 18.64
C PRO A 232 9.52 -25.14 17.95
N ASN A 233 10.67 -25.81 17.83
CA ASN A 233 11.91 -25.22 17.31
C ASN A 233 11.80 -24.86 15.81
N GLU A 234 11.03 -25.62 15.03
CA GLU A 234 10.88 -25.35 13.60
C GLU A 234 9.89 -24.21 13.33
N ALA A 235 8.94 -23.97 14.25
CA ALA A 235 8.14 -22.74 14.26
C ALA A 235 8.98 -21.51 14.64
N LEU A 236 10.06 -21.66 15.42
CA LEU A 236 11.00 -20.57 15.70
C LEU A 236 11.78 -20.15 14.45
N ASP A 237 12.13 -21.10 13.57
CA ASP A 237 12.80 -20.79 12.31
C ASP A 237 11.94 -19.89 11.41
N LYS A 238 10.62 -20.06 11.43
CA LYS A 238 9.71 -19.16 10.70
C LYS A 238 9.76 -17.72 11.18
N CYS A 239 10.12 -17.50 12.44
CA CYS A 239 10.23 -16.16 13.00
C CYS A 239 11.55 -15.45 12.68
N THR A 240 12.57 -16.19 12.26
CA THR A 240 13.92 -15.63 11.99
C THR A 240 14.23 -15.52 10.49
N GLN A 241 13.50 -16.26 9.65
CA GLN A 241 13.69 -16.27 8.20
C GLN A 241 12.80 -15.24 7.49
N PRO A 242 13.19 -14.78 6.29
CA PRO A 242 12.30 -14.03 5.41
C PRO A 242 11.01 -14.81 5.16
N SER A 243 9.86 -14.12 5.24
CA SER A 243 8.57 -14.75 5.00
C SER A 243 8.32 -15.02 3.52
N PHE A 244 7.33 -15.87 3.24
CA PHE A 244 6.93 -16.23 1.87
C PHE A 244 6.42 -15.05 1.03
N SER A 245 5.98 -13.97 1.67
CA SER A 245 5.49 -12.75 1.03
C SER A 245 6.38 -11.53 1.31
N GLY A 246 7.46 -11.68 2.07
CA GLY A 246 8.29 -10.54 2.50
C GLY A 246 7.79 -9.74 3.69
N GLY A 247 6.55 -9.97 4.11
CA GLY A 247 5.99 -9.36 5.31
C GLY A 247 6.67 -9.84 6.59
N LYS A 248 6.62 -9.02 7.66
CA LYS A 248 7.12 -9.45 8.98
C LYS A 248 6.29 -10.62 9.50
N VAL A 249 6.96 -11.68 9.94
CA VAL A 249 6.31 -12.81 10.62
C VAL A 249 6.03 -12.42 12.07
N TYR A 250 4.75 -12.43 12.46
CA TYR A 250 4.31 -12.11 13.82
C TYR A 250 3.89 -13.36 14.60
N LEU A 251 3.31 -14.33 13.89
CA LEU A 251 2.92 -15.62 14.44
C LEU A 251 3.55 -16.75 13.64
N ALA A 252 3.90 -17.83 14.31
CA ALA A 252 4.29 -19.08 13.68
C ALA A 252 3.44 -20.23 14.23
N GLN A 253 3.02 -21.12 13.33
CA GLN A 253 2.19 -22.29 13.64
C GLN A 253 2.94 -23.60 13.40
N TRP A 254 2.63 -24.61 14.19
CA TRP A 254 2.91 -26.03 13.90
C TRP A 254 1.77 -26.88 14.44
N TRP A 255 1.64 -28.12 13.98
CA TRP A 255 0.53 -28.98 14.44
C TRP A 255 0.95 -30.42 14.70
N ASP A 256 0.22 -31.07 15.61
CA ASP A 256 0.23 -32.52 15.85
C ASP A 256 -1.19 -33.10 15.79
N ALA A 257 -1.34 -34.42 15.94
CA ALA A 257 -2.65 -35.09 15.85
C ALA A 257 -3.73 -34.60 16.85
N THR A 258 -3.35 -33.75 17.81
CA THR A 258 -4.19 -33.23 18.90
C THR A 258 -4.54 -31.77 18.69
N TRP A 259 -3.55 -30.92 18.37
CA TRP A 259 -3.72 -29.47 18.33
C TRP A 259 -2.90 -28.79 17.25
N ASP A 260 -3.44 -27.67 16.80
CA ASP A 260 -2.72 -26.64 16.05
C ASP A 260 -2.18 -25.60 17.06
N TYR A 261 -0.86 -25.50 17.14
CA TYR A 261 -0.17 -24.66 18.11
C TYR A 261 0.35 -23.40 17.46
N ASP A 262 0.29 -22.30 18.20
CA ASP A 262 0.81 -21.01 17.79
C ASP A 262 1.83 -20.46 18.77
N ARG A 263 2.72 -19.63 18.23
CA ARG A 263 3.58 -18.76 19.05
C ARG A 263 3.77 -17.39 18.43
N THR A 264 3.96 -16.38 19.27
CA THR A 264 4.41 -15.07 18.81
C THR A 264 5.90 -15.08 18.52
N CYS A 265 6.31 -14.40 17.45
CA CYS A 265 7.73 -14.31 17.09
C CYS A 265 8.52 -13.40 18.04
N ASP A 266 7.87 -12.31 18.47
CA ASP A 266 8.38 -11.33 19.41
C ASP A 266 7.48 -11.24 20.65
N PRO A 267 7.95 -10.64 21.75
CA PRO A 267 7.13 -9.91 22.72
C PRO A 267 5.91 -9.23 22.09
N TYR A 268 4.70 -9.68 22.41
CA TYR A 268 3.50 -9.14 21.80
C TYR A 268 2.39 -8.92 22.82
N ALA A 269 1.93 -7.68 22.91
CA ALA A 269 0.84 -7.27 23.81
C ALA A 269 -0.56 -7.58 23.25
N PHE A 270 -0.65 -8.32 22.13
CA PHE A 270 -1.93 -8.62 21.46
C PHE A 270 -2.73 -7.37 21.08
N THR A 271 -2.03 -6.26 20.79
CA THR A 271 -2.62 -5.04 20.26
C THR A 271 -2.82 -5.15 18.76
N ARG A 272 -3.77 -4.40 18.20
CA ARG A 272 -3.97 -4.35 16.74
C ARG A 272 -2.64 -4.12 16.01
N LEU A 273 -2.28 -5.02 15.10
CA LEU A 273 -1.05 -4.89 14.30
C LEU A 273 -1.22 -3.79 13.25
N PRO A 274 -0.17 -2.99 13.00
CA PRO A 274 -0.18 -2.04 11.90
C PRO A 274 -0.23 -2.83 10.59
N VAL A 275 -1.17 -2.45 9.74
CA VAL A 275 -1.09 -2.77 8.32
C VAL A 275 -0.70 -1.47 7.65
N ALA A 276 0.42 -1.49 6.92
CA ALA A 276 0.79 -0.31 6.13
C ALA A 276 -0.42 0.06 5.25
N PRO A 277 -0.64 1.35 4.92
CA PRO A 277 -1.58 1.72 3.88
C PRO A 277 -1.09 1.01 2.61
N ALA A 278 -1.60 -0.19 2.35
CA ALA A 278 -1.03 -0.98 1.28
C ALA A 278 -1.40 -0.28 -0.02
N SER A 279 -0.40 0.04 -0.83
CA SER A 279 -0.64 0.14 -2.25
C SER A 279 -1.22 -1.22 -2.67
N LEU A 280 -2.41 -1.25 -3.26
CA LEU A 280 -2.76 -2.33 -4.19
C LEU A 280 -1.51 -2.61 -5.05
N SER A 281 -1.18 -3.85 -5.41
CA SER A 281 0.21 -4.16 -5.80
C SER A 281 0.74 -3.47 -7.07
N ASN A 282 -0.02 -2.56 -7.69
CA ASN A 282 0.38 -1.66 -8.77
C ASN A 282 -0.25 -0.25 -8.64
N SER A 283 -0.77 0.14 -7.48
CA SER A 283 -1.21 1.52 -7.25
C SER A 283 0.04 2.40 -7.13
N THR A 284 0.13 3.39 -8.01
CA THR A 284 1.17 4.43 -7.99
C THR A 284 0.63 5.77 -7.50
N GLY A 285 -0.68 5.86 -7.24
CA GLY A 285 -1.40 7.10 -6.97
C GLY A 285 -2.24 7.15 -5.70
N ASP A 286 -2.31 6.11 -4.86
CA ASP A 286 -3.07 6.16 -3.59
C ASP A 286 -2.31 6.95 -2.50
N PHE A 287 -2.48 8.28 -2.47
CA PHE A 287 -1.76 9.15 -1.53
C PHE A 287 -2.43 9.24 -0.15
N ASN A 288 -3.72 8.91 -0.06
CA ASN A 288 -4.50 9.02 1.17
C ASN A 288 -4.78 7.66 1.85
N GLY A 289 -4.27 6.57 1.25
CA GLY A 289 -4.38 5.22 1.76
C GLY A 289 -5.80 4.66 1.67
N ASP A 290 -6.69 5.24 0.88
CA ASP A 290 -8.07 4.76 0.74
C ASP A 290 -8.22 3.67 -0.32
N TRP A 291 -7.12 3.17 -0.91
CA TRP A 291 -7.02 2.14 -1.96
C TRP A 291 -7.68 2.52 -3.27
N ASN A 292 -7.99 3.79 -3.48
CA ASN A 292 -8.30 4.33 -4.78
C ASN A 292 -7.11 5.17 -5.23
N ASN A 293 -6.82 5.16 -6.53
CA ASN A 293 -5.78 6.01 -7.04
C ASN A 293 -6.24 7.47 -7.07
N ASP A 294 -5.42 8.37 -6.53
CA ASP A 294 -5.64 9.81 -6.49
C ASP A 294 -4.91 10.53 -7.63
N VAL A 295 -5.17 11.82 -7.74
CA VAL A 295 -4.46 12.72 -8.66
C VAL A 295 -3.90 13.90 -7.89
N LEU A 296 -2.65 14.26 -8.16
CA LEU A 296 -2.05 15.48 -7.65
C LEU A 296 -2.05 16.56 -8.74
N ALA A 297 -2.33 17.80 -8.34
CA ALA A 297 -2.25 18.92 -9.27
C ALA A 297 -1.71 20.18 -8.60
N ARG A 298 -0.88 20.91 -9.33
CA ARG A 298 -0.38 22.22 -8.90
C ARG A 298 -1.24 23.34 -9.48
N TRP A 299 -1.80 24.15 -8.60
CA TRP A 299 -2.60 25.31 -8.96
C TRP A 299 -1.72 26.45 -9.47
N THR A 300 -2.10 27.05 -10.60
CA THR A 300 -1.31 28.06 -11.31
C THR A 300 -1.14 29.34 -10.47
N ALA A 301 -2.23 29.87 -9.92
CA ALA A 301 -2.22 31.19 -9.26
C ALA A 301 -1.50 31.17 -7.91
N SER A 302 -1.69 30.11 -7.12
CA SER A 302 -1.16 30.02 -5.75
C SER A 302 0.11 29.16 -5.64
N ALA A 303 0.44 28.40 -6.68
CA ALA A 303 1.45 27.34 -6.61
C ALA A 303 1.18 26.32 -5.48
N ALA A 304 -0.07 26.20 -5.04
CA ALA A 304 -0.48 25.21 -4.06
C ALA A 304 -0.56 23.82 -4.70
N LEU A 305 -0.18 22.80 -3.95
CA LEU A 305 -0.39 21.42 -4.34
C LEU A 305 -1.72 20.94 -3.77
N LYS A 306 -2.53 20.30 -4.62
CA LYS A 306 -3.81 19.72 -4.23
C LYS A 306 -3.87 18.23 -4.55
N LEU A 307 -4.50 17.47 -3.65
CA LEU A 307 -4.89 16.08 -3.81
C LEU A 307 -6.35 16.01 -4.21
N TYR A 308 -6.62 15.32 -5.31
CA TYR A 308 -7.95 15.01 -5.80
C TYR A 308 -8.18 13.52 -5.58
N ALA A 309 -8.90 13.17 -4.51
CA ALA A 309 -9.06 11.77 -4.14
C ALA A 309 -9.86 11.02 -5.20
N GLY A 310 -9.39 9.83 -5.58
CA GLY A 310 -10.10 8.94 -6.49
C GLY A 310 -11.31 8.31 -5.82
N THR A 311 -12.36 8.07 -6.59
CA THR A 311 -13.56 7.36 -6.09
C THR A 311 -13.52 5.86 -6.37
N GLY A 312 -12.55 5.39 -7.15
CA GLY A 312 -12.51 4.02 -7.68
C GLY A 312 -13.56 3.73 -8.76
N THR A 313 -14.30 4.75 -9.23
CA THR A 313 -15.34 4.63 -10.27
C THR A 313 -15.11 5.55 -11.47
N GLY A 314 -13.89 6.08 -11.60
CA GLY A 314 -13.49 6.97 -12.70
C GLY A 314 -13.77 8.45 -12.42
N SER A 315 -14.21 8.79 -11.22
CA SER A 315 -14.46 10.17 -10.76
C SER A 315 -13.46 10.61 -9.69
N LEU A 316 -13.27 11.92 -9.57
CA LEU A 316 -12.43 12.57 -8.56
C LEU A 316 -13.28 13.39 -7.59
N SER A 317 -12.85 13.45 -6.33
CA SER A 317 -13.39 14.38 -5.33
C SER A 317 -12.97 15.83 -5.60
N LEU A 318 -13.47 16.76 -4.78
CA LEU A 318 -12.99 18.14 -4.78
C LEU A 318 -11.56 18.19 -4.22
N GLY A 319 -10.67 18.90 -4.93
CA GLY A 319 -9.26 18.97 -4.57
C GLY A 319 -9.01 19.62 -3.20
N THR A 320 -8.35 18.87 -2.30
CA THR A 320 -7.90 19.32 -0.99
C THR A 320 -6.48 19.86 -1.08
N GLN A 321 -6.19 21.02 -0.50
CA GLN A 321 -4.83 21.57 -0.49
C GLN A 321 -3.95 20.81 0.50
N ILE A 322 -2.85 20.23 0.00
CA ILE A 322 -1.91 19.40 0.77
C ILE A 322 -0.48 19.98 0.80
N GLY A 323 -0.29 21.18 0.29
CA GLY A 323 0.99 21.87 0.40
C GLY A 323 1.04 23.25 -0.26
N THR A 324 2.05 24.03 0.10
CA THR A 324 2.36 25.35 -0.45
C THR A 324 3.85 25.43 -0.86
N GLY A 325 4.24 26.46 -1.61
CA GLY A 325 5.64 26.65 -2.03
C GLY A 325 6.10 25.79 -3.22
N TRP A 326 5.19 25.06 -3.86
CA TRP A 326 5.51 24.17 -4.99
C TRP A 326 5.81 24.90 -6.30
N GLY A 327 5.71 26.24 -6.31
CA GLY A 327 6.14 27.09 -7.42
C GLY A 327 7.66 27.06 -7.65
N GLY A 328 8.46 26.71 -6.63
CA GLY A 328 9.90 26.54 -6.76
C GLY A 328 10.33 25.23 -7.46
N MET A 329 9.39 24.35 -7.80
CA MET A 329 9.67 23.06 -8.43
C MET A 329 9.42 23.11 -9.95
N ALA A 330 10.40 22.71 -10.74
CA ALA A 330 10.29 22.67 -12.21
C ALA A 330 9.63 21.39 -12.74
N THR A 331 9.78 20.28 -12.01
CA THR A 331 9.18 18.98 -12.34
C THR A 331 8.56 18.39 -11.08
N LEU A 332 7.40 17.78 -11.22
CA LEU A 332 6.65 17.05 -10.20
C LEU A 332 6.20 15.73 -10.82
N GLU A 333 6.42 14.62 -10.13
CA GLU A 333 6.18 13.27 -10.65
C GLU A 333 5.87 12.31 -9.51
N THR A 334 5.02 11.31 -9.76
CA THR A 334 4.66 10.25 -8.81
C THR A 334 5.38 8.94 -9.18
N PRO A 335 6.54 8.61 -8.57
CA PRO A 335 7.24 7.36 -8.87
C PRO A 335 6.56 6.11 -8.30
N GLY A 336 5.55 6.25 -7.45
CA GLY A 336 5.06 5.19 -6.58
C GLY A 336 5.73 5.22 -5.20
N ASP A 337 5.76 4.09 -4.49
CA ASP A 337 6.55 3.91 -3.26
C ASP A 337 8.04 3.67 -3.57
N LEU A 338 8.78 4.77 -3.78
CA LEU A 338 10.22 4.74 -4.05
C LEU A 338 11.03 4.47 -2.77
N SER A 339 10.45 4.79 -1.61
CA SER A 339 11.06 4.66 -0.30
C SER A 339 10.92 3.27 0.33
N GLY A 340 10.03 2.43 -0.17
CA GLY A 340 9.71 1.11 0.35
C GLY A 340 8.97 1.15 1.70
N ASP A 341 8.35 2.27 2.06
CA ASP A 341 7.69 2.47 3.36
C ASP A 341 6.18 2.20 3.33
N GLY A 342 5.66 1.79 2.17
CA GLY A 342 4.27 1.48 1.91
C GLY A 342 3.42 2.68 1.49
N ALA A 343 3.92 3.91 1.55
CA ALA A 343 3.19 5.10 1.10
C ALA A 343 3.71 5.58 -0.26
N GLN A 344 2.84 6.22 -1.04
CA GLN A 344 3.22 6.82 -2.32
C GLN A 344 4.08 8.07 -2.10
N ASP A 345 5.15 8.20 -2.88
CA ASP A 345 6.08 9.31 -2.80
C ASP A 345 5.88 10.31 -3.95
N VAL A 346 6.44 11.52 -3.79
CA VAL A 346 6.55 12.50 -4.88
C VAL A 346 8.01 12.87 -5.11
N LEU A 347 8.41 12.88 -6.39
CA LEU A 347 9.66 13.47 -6.84
C LEU A 347 9.42 14.91 -7.31
N ALA A 348 10.25 15.82 -6.82
CA ALA A 348 10.20 17.22 -7.19
C ALA A 348 11.60 17.75 -7.50
N ARG A 349 11.80 18.25 -8.72
CA ARG A 349 13.07 18.91 -9.09
C ARG A 349 12.98 20.39 -8.77
N GLU A 350 13.87 20.87 -7.92
CA GLU A 350 13.97 22.28 -7.57
C GLU A 350 14.53 23.09 -8.74
N ALA A 351 13.84 24.17 -9.11
CA ALA A 351 14.12 24.93 -10.33
C ALA A 351 15.45 25.70 -10.25
N SER A 352 15.81 26.23 -9.09
CA SER A 352 16.99 27.07 -8.88
C SER A 352 18.30 26.30 -8.79
N THR A 353 18.26 25.06 -8.30
CA THR A 353 19.45 24.25 -8.01
C THR A 353 19.58 23.05 -8.93
N GLY A 354 18.45 22.53 -9.45
CA GLY A 354 18.40 21.25 -10.13
C GLY A 354 18.53 20.06 -9.18
N ASP A 355 18.42 20.26 -7.86
CA ASP A 355 18.35 19.17 -6.90
C ASP A 355 17.02 18.42 -7.07
N LEU A 356 17.08 17.09 -7.03
CA LEU A 356 15.90 16.23 -7.02
C LEU A 356 15.58 15.85 -5.59
N TRP A 357 14.37 16.16 -5.16
CA TRP A 357 13.85 15.89 -3.83
C TRP A 357 12.79 14.81 -3.88
N MET A 358 12.79 13.93 -2.90
CA MET A 358 11.73 12.99 -2.60
C MET A 358 10.95 13.47 -1.38
N TYR A 359 9.65 13.61 -1.55
CA TYR A 359 8.69 13.87 -0.49
C TYR A 359 8.03 12.55 -0.15
N LYS A 360 8.37 12.01 1.03
CA LYS A 360 7.77 10.76 1.49
C LYS A 360 6.32 10.97 1.87
N GLY A 361 5.42 10.16 1.34
CA GLY A 361 4.02 10.18 1.75
C GLY A 361 3.85 9.78 3.22
N ASP A 362 2.79 10.24 3.87
CA ASP A 362 2.35 9.67 5.15
C ASP A 362 1.25 8.62 5.00
N GLY A 363 0.71 8.45 3.79
CA GLY A 363 -0.40 7.55 3.47
C GLY A 363 -1.76 8.06 3.98
N ALA A 364 -1.86 9.34 4.30
CA ALA A 364 -3.09 10.02 4.75
C ALA A 364 -3.30 11.35 4.00
N GLY A 365 -2.65 11.53 2.85
CA GLY A 365 -2.74 12.74 2.02
C GLY A 365 -1.77 13.85 2.44
N GLY A 366 -0.72 13.54 3.21
CA GLY A 366 0.31 14.46 3.65
C GLY A 366 1.73 13.94 3.42
N TRP A 367 2.70 14.55 4.11
CA TRP A 367 4.14 14.31 3.90
C TRP A 367 4.87 14.03 5.21
N ARG A 368 5.77 13.04 5.19
CA ARG A 368 6.77 12.84 6.25
C ARG A 368 7.96 13.78 6.01
N LEU A 369 7.99 14.87 6.79
CA LEU A 369 9.07 15.86 6.73
C LEU A 369 10.26 15.47 7.63
N PRO A 370 11.50 15.89 7.30
CA PRO A 370 11.88 16.70 6.13
C PRO A 370 11.93 15.88 4.82
N ARG A 371 11.76 16.58 3.68
CA ARG A 371 12.03 16.02 2.34
C ARG A 371 13.49 15.53 2.24
N VAL A 372 13.73 14.51 1.42
CA VAL A 372 15.06 13.90 1.24
C VAL A 372 15.62 14.26 -0.13
N ARG A 373 16.88 14.71 -0.20
CA ARG A 373 17.54 14.93 -1.49
C ARG A 373 18.00 13.59 -2.05
N VAL A 374 17.49 13.23 -3.22
CA VAL A 374 17.79 11.95 -3.90
C VAL A 374 18.67 12.14 -5.14
N GLY A 375 19.05 13.37 -5.45
CA GLY A 375 20.11 13.63 -6.43
C GLY A 375 20.37 15.11 -6.66
N THR A 376 21.44 15.39 -7.40
CA THR A 376 21.86 16.72 -7.83
C THR A 376 22.06 16.73 -9.35
N GLY A 377 22.09 17.91 -9.97
CA GLY A 377 22.38 18.01 -11.41
C GLY A 377 21.24 17.57 -12.33
N TRP A 378 20.01 17.43 -11.82
CA TRP A 378 18.86 16.92 -12.59
C TRP A 378 18.28 17.94 -13.57
N GLN A 379 18.74 19.20 -13.58
CA GLN A 379 18.33 20.22 -14.55
C GLN A 379 18.70 19.85 -16.00
N VAL A 380 19.58 18.88 -16.20
CA VAL A 380 19.90 18.34 -17.54
C VAL A 380 18.81 17.42 -18.08
N MET A 381 17.87 16.98 -17.24
CA MET A 381 16.75 16.13 -17.63
C MET A 381 15.49 16.98 -17.83
N ASN A 382 14.87 16.90 -19.01
CA ASN A 382 13.63 17.63 -19.30
C ASN A 382 12.36 16.79 -19.16
N ALA A 383 12.50 15.50 -18.85
CA ALA A 383 11.43 14.62 -18.41
C ALA A 383 11.98 13.67 -17.34
N VAL A 384 11.18 13.43 -16.29
CA VAL A 384 11.40 12.46 -15.22
C VAL A 384 10.04 11.79 -15.05
N VAL A 385 9.97 10.48 -15.19
CA VAL A 385 8.71 9.73 -15.23
C VAL A 385 8.81 8.52 -14.33
N GLY A 386 7.88 8.39 -13.40
CA GLY A 386 7.66 7.15 -12.66
C GLY A 386 7.16 6.09 -13.63
N ILE A 387 7.93 5.02 -13.84
CA ILE A 387 7.50 3.95 -14.74
C ILE A 387 6.95 2.75 -13.97
N GLY A 388 7.34 2.57 -12.70
CA GLY A 388 7.09 1.33 -11.94
C GLY A 388 8.32 0.43 -11.97
N ASP A 389 8.17 -0.84 -11.61
CA ASP A 389 9.28 -1.82 -11.58
C ASP A 389 9.61 -2.36 -12.99
N LEU A 390 10.41 -1.61 -13.76
CA LEU A 390 10.84 -2.03 -15.10
C LEU A 390 11.95 -3.09 -15.02
N THR A 391 12.74 -3.10 -13.95
CA THR A 391 13.81 -4.08 -13.76
C THR A 391 13.28 -5.47 -13.36
N GLY A 392 12.10 -5.54 -12.74
CA GLY A 392 11.50 -6.76 -12.21
C GLY A 392 12.07 -7.18 -10.86
N ASP A 393 12.61 -6.24 -10.08
CA ASP A 393 13.23 -6.51 -8.77
C ASP A 393 12.34 -6.18 -7.56
N GLY A 394 11.08 -5.81 -7.83
CA GLY A 394 10.06 -5.45 -6.86
C GLY A 394 10.17 -4.02 -6.35
N ARG A 395 10.96 -3.14 -7.01
CA ARG A 395 11.19 -1.76 -6.57
C ARG A 395 10.80 -0.78 -7.66
N MET A 396 10.33 0.40 -7.26
CA MET A 396 9.94 1.44 -8.22
C MET A 396 11.15 2.02 -8.94
N ASP A 397 11.07 2.09 -10.27
CA ASP A 397 12.07 2.69 -11.14
C ASP A 397 11.56 3.99 -11.77
N VAL A 398 12.50 4.81 -12.25
CA VAL A 398 12.23 6.05 -12.98
C VAL A 398 12.96 6.04 -14.31
N VAL A 399 12.32 6.59 -15.34
CA VAL A 399 13.02 6.95 -16.58
C VAL A 399 13.17 8.46 -16.69
N ALA A 400 14.33 8.91 -17.20
CA ALA A 400 14.58 10.33 -17.38
C ALA A 400 15.23 10.62 -18.73
N ARG A 401 14.75 11.66 -19.41
CA ARG A 401 15.23 12.06 -20.73
C ARG A 401 16.17 13.24 -20.63
N ARG A 402 17.37 13.08 -21.17
CA ARG A 402 18.37 14.15 -21.27
C ARG A 402 17.95 15.19 -22.31
N ALA A 403 17.89 16.44 -21.90
CA ALA A 403 17.39 17.54 -22.71
C ALA A 403 18.19 17.77 -24.00
N THR A 404 19.52 17.69 -23.90
CA THR A 404 20.43 18.05 -25.00
C THR A 404 20.59 16.96 -26.06
N THR A 405 20.50 15.68 -25.67
CA THR A 405 20.74 14.55 -26.57
C THR A 405 19.47 13.77 -26.92
N GLY A 406 18.39 13.93 -26.15
CA GLY A 406 17.21 13.08 -26.27
C GLY A 406 17.48 11.62 -25.88
N GLU A 407 18.55 11.34 -25.14
CA GLU A 407 18.82 10.01 -24.60
C GLU A 407 17.92 9.73 -23.40
N LEU A 408 17.33 8.53 -23.36
CA LEU A 408 16.49 8.07 -22.26
C LEU A 408 17.30 7.14 -21.37
N TYR A 409 17.31 7.44 -20.08
CA TYR A 409 18.00 6.64 -19.07
C TYR A 409 16.97 5.98 -18.15
N LEU A 410 17.21 4.72 -17.79
CA LEU A 410 16.59 4.06 -16.67
C LEU A 410 17.40 4.34 -15.40
N TYR A 411 16.71 4.72 -14.34
CA TYR A 411 17.22 4.90 -12.99
C TYR A 411 16.57 3.85 -12.09
N PRO A 412 17.24 2.71 -11.86
CA PRO A 412 16.65 1.68 -11.01
C PRO A 412 16.59 2.12 -9.55
N GLY A 413 15.48 1.85 -8.89
CA GLY A 413 15.29 2.20 -7.48
C GLY A 413 16.06 1.31 -6.52
N THR A 414 16.41 1.85 -5.34
CA THR A 414 16.92 1.02 -4.24
C THR A 414 15.80 0.48 -3.35
N GLY A 415 14.55 0.93 -3.49
CA GLY A 415 13.45 0.62 -2.56
C GLY A 415 13.68 1.22 -1.16
N SER A 416 14.52 2.25 -1.09
CA SER A 416 14.84 2.99 0.14
C SER A 416 15.05 4.49 -0.14
N GLY A 417 14.54 4.97 -1.28
CA GLY A 417 14.64 6.37 -1.69
C GLY A 417 15.96 6.76 -2.36
N GLY A 418 16.67 5.81 -2.98
CA GLY A 418 17.92 6.06 -3.74
C GLY A 418 17.93 5.39 -5.11
N TRP A 419 19.03 5.58 -5.84
CA TRP A 419 19.22 5.06 -7.20
C TRP A 419 20.37 4.06 -7.26
N LYS A 420 20.19 2.99 -8.04
CA LYS A 420 21.30 2.18 -8.55
C LYS A 420 21.97 2.91 -9.73
N ALA A 421 23.00 2.30 -10.30
CA ALA A 421 23.64 2.81 -11.51
C ALA A 421 22.63 2.91 -12.65
N ARG A 422 22.48 4.11 -13.23
CA ARG A 422 21.59 4.32 -14.37
C ARG A 422 22.12 3.64 -15.63
N THR A 423 21.22 3.24 -16.52
CA THR A 423 21.55 2.67 -17.84
C THR A 423 20.90 3.48 -18.95
N SER A 424 21.54 3.58 -20.11
CA SER A 424 20.91 4.15 -21.31
C SER A 424 20.00 3.09 -21.92
N ILE A 425 18.73 3.43 -22.14
CA ILE A 425 17.70 2.52 -22.67
C ILE A 425 17.12 3.01 -24.01
N GLY A 426 17.72 4.04 -24.60
CA GLY A 426 17.44 4.44 -25.97
C GLY A 426 17.84 5.87 -26.31
N THR A 427 17.90 6.16 -27.61
CA THR A 427 18.22 7.48 -28.17
C THR A 427 17.07 8.00 -29.03
N GLY A 428 17.11 9.29 -29.40
CA GLY A 428 16.08 9.90 -30.27
C GLY A 428 14.74 10.20 -29.59
N TRP A 429 14.69 10.17 -28.25
CA TRP A 429 13.48 10.44 -27.48
C TRP A 429 13.06 11.92 -27.44
N ASN A 430 13.89 12.81 -28.00
CA ASN A 430 13.53 14.20 -28.26
C ASN A 430 12.40 14.34 -29.29
N ARG A 431 12.09 13.29 -30.06
CA ARG A 431 10.92 13.26 -30.95
C ARG A 431 9.58 13.25 -30.23
N TYR A 432 9.56 12.94 -28.92
CA TYR A 432 8.35 12.87 -28.12
C TYR A 432 8.17 14.12 -27.28
N SER A 433 6.97 14.68 -27.25
CA SER A 433 6.63 15.88 -26.48
C SER A 433 6.12 15.57 -25.07
N ALA A 434 5.68 14.33 -24.81
CA ALA A 434 5.26 13.84 -23.50
C ALA A 434 5.65 12.38 -23.34
N LEU A 435 6.00 11.99 -22.11
CA LEU A 435 6.27 10.63 -21.67
C LEU A 435 5.46 10.39 -20.39
N VAL A 436 4.82 9.23 -20.26
CA VAL A 436 3.98 8.87 -19.11
C VAL A 436 4.20 7.37 -18.83
N GLY A 437 4.41 6.99 -17.57
CA GLY A 437 4.46 5.60 -17.14
C GLY A 437 3.10 5.17 -16.62
N PRO A 438 2.25 4.52 -17.44
CA PRO A 438 0.95 4.06 -16.99
C PRO A 438 0.97 2.82 -16.10
N GLY A 439 2.13 2.19 -15.88
CA GLY A 439 2.17 0.82 -15.38
C GLY A 439 1.94 -0.19 -16.50
N ASP A 440 1.52 -1.41 -16.15
CA ASP A 440 1.38 -2.52 -17.09
C ASP A 440 0.06 -2.40 -17.88
N LEU A 441 0.14 -1.80 -19.07
CA LEU A 441 -1.01 -1.75 -19.96
C LEU A 441 -1.13 -3.06 -20.74
N THR A 442 -0.03 -3.65 -21.21
CA THR A 442 -0.03 -4.88 -22.04
C THR A 442 -0.57 -6.12 -21.32
N GLY A 443 -0.55 -6.12 -19.98
CA GLY A 443 -0.92 -7.25 -19.13
C GLY A 443 0.16 -8.33 -19.07
N ASP A 444 1.40 -8.00 -19.42
CA ASP A 444 2.52 -8.96 -19.44
C ASP A 444 3.31 -9.01 -18.12
N GLY A 445 2.88 -8.23 -17.13
CA GLY A 445 3.47 -8.12 -15.81
C GLY A 445 4.62 -7.12 -15.73
N ARG A 446 4.86 -6.30 -16.75
CA ARG A 446 5.90 -5.26 -16.76
C ARG A 446 5.27 -3.90 -17.02
N PRO A 447 5.78 -2.83 -16.39
CA PRO A 447 5.29 -1.51 -16.70
C PRO A 447 5.69 -1.06 -18.11
N ASP A 448 4.79 -0.33 -18.75
CA ASP A 448 4.97 0.24 -20.07
C ASP A 448 5.24 1.74 -20.03
N LEU A 449 5.55 2.31 -21.19
CA LEU A 449 5.66 3.75 -21.39
C LEU A 449 4.71 4.23 -22.50
N LEU A 450 4.01 5.32 -22.25
CA LEU A 450 3.29 6.08 -23.27
C LEU A 450 4.12 7.26 -23.74
N ALA A 451 4.19 7.46 -25.05
CA ALA A 451 4.97 8.54 -25.66
C ALA A 451 4.18 9.27 -26.74
N ARG A 452 3.96 10.57 -26.57
CA ARG A 452 3.29 11.41 -27.57
C ARG A 452 4.30 11.97 -28.55
N GLU A 453 4.21 11.57 -29.81
CA GLU A 453 5.07 12.09 -30.87
C GLU A 453 4.79 13.58 -31.13
N ALA A 454 5.85 14.39 -31.12
CA ALA A 454 5.75 15.85 -31.17
C ALA A 454 5.26 16.36 -32.52
N SER A 455 5.67 15.73 -33.62
CA SER A 455 5.35 16.17 -34.98
C SER A 455 3.94 15.80 -35.44
N THR A 456 3.41 14.68 -34.95
CA THR A 456 2.14 14.10 -35.45
C THR A 456 1.03 14.10 -34.41
N GLY A 457 1.37 14.19 -33.12
CA GLY A 457 0.41 13.95 -32.04
C GLY A 457 -0.06 12.49 -31.94
N ILE A 458 0.63 11.53 -32.57
CA ILE A 458 0.38 10.11 -32.36
C ILE A 458 0.80 9.72 -30.94
N LEU A 459 -0.05 8.95 -30.26
CA LEU A 459 0.29 8.32 -28.99
C LEU A 459 0.79 6.90 -29.25
N TRP A 460 1.99 6.63 -28.77
CA TRP A 460 2.65 5.34 -28.85
C TRP A 460 2.65 4.68 -27.47
N LEU A 461 2.31 3.40 -27.43
CA LEU A 461 2.65 2.51 -26.32
C LEU A 461 4.00 1.87 -26.63
N VAL A 462 4.92 1.93 -25.67
CA VAL A 462 6.23 1.31 -25.76
C VAL A 462 6.29 0.26 -24.65
N PRO A 463 6.11 -1.04 -24.98
CA PRO A 463 6.03 -2.07 -23.97
C PRO A 463 7.29 -2.18 -23.11
N GLY A 464 7.12 -2.48 -21.83
CA GLY A 464 8.23 -2.92 -20.99
C GLY A 464 8.82 -4.23 -21.50
N ALA A 465 10.13 -4.40 -21.35
CA ALA A 465 10.82 -5.64 -21.73
C ALA A 465 11.76 -6.09 -20.61
N ALA A 466 12.13 -7.37 -20.66
CA ALA A 466 12.99 -7.98 -19.65
C ALA A 466 14.31 -7.21 -19.46
N GLY A 467 14.80 -7.20 -18.21
CA GLY A 467 16.08 -6.60 -17.85
C GLY A 467 16.09 -5.07 -17.86
N GLY A 468 14.96 -4.40 -17.67
CA GLY A 468 14.91 -2.94 -17.61
C GLY A 468 14.99 -2.27 -18.99
N THR A 469 14.42 -2.89 -20.03
CA THR A 469 14.47 -2.37 -21.41
C THR A 469 13.07 -2.07 -21.94
N LEU A 470 12.99 -1.50 -23.15
CA LEU A 470 11.75 -1.16 -23.82
C LEU A 470 11.64 -1.90 -25.16
N GLY A 471 10.44 -2.40 -25.46
CA GLY A 471 10.11 -3.13 -26.68
C GLY A 471 9.77 -2.24 -27.87
N ALA A 472 9.29 -2.87 -28.94
CA ALA A 472 8.84 -2.16 -30.13
C ALA A 472 7.56 -1.39 -29.86
N ARG A 473 7.54 -0.10 -30.20
CA ARG A 473 6.38 0.77 -30.01
C ARG A 473 5.17 0.33 -30.87
N VAL A 474 3.98 0.45 -30.31
CA VAL A 474 2.70 0.20 -30.96
C VAL A 474 1.88 1.49 -30.95
N GLN A 475 1.29 1.84 -32.08
CA GLN A 475 0.41 3.01 -32.15
C GLN A 475 -0.88 2.72 -31.39
N VAL A 476 -1.23 3.57 -30.43
CA VAL A 476 -2.45 3.42 -29.63
C VAL A 476 -3.40 4.60 -29.76
N GLY A 477 -3.02 5.70 -30.42
CA GLY A 477 -3.97 6.78 -30.67
C GLY A 477 -3.44 7.87 -31.59
N THR A 478 -4.35 8.73 -32.06
CA THR A 478 -4.08 9.90 -32.91
C THR A 478 -4.73 11.14 -32.30
N GLY A 479 -4.29 12.34 -32.71
CA GLY A 479 -4.90 13.60 -32.25
C GLY A 479 -4.57 14.01 -30.81
N TRP A 480 -3.57 13.39 -30.18
CA TRP A 480 -3.18 13.70 -28.79
C TRP A 480 -2.45 15.04 -28.63
N ASN A 481 -2.15 15.72 -29.74
CA ASN A 481 -1.75 17.13 -29.74
C ASN A 481 -2.88 18.07 -29.29
N GLY A 482 -4.15 17.63 -29.32
CA GLY A 482 -5.26 18.35 -28.69
C GLY A 482 -5.25 18.34 -27.16
N MET A 483 -4.38 17.52 -26.54
CA MET A 483 -4.24 17.41 -25.10
C MET A 483 -3.09 18.29 -24.59
N THR A 484 -3.36 19.10 -23.58
CA THR A 484 -2.39 19.99 -22.92
C THR A 484 -1.66 19.31 -21.77
N ALA A 485 -2.19 18.21 -21.23
CA ALA A 485 -1.55 17.36 -20.22
C ALA A 485 -1.98 15.90 -20.43
N ILE A 486 -1.09 14.97 -20.11
CA ILE A 486 -1.33 13.52 -20.11
C ILE A 486 -0.61 12.97 -18.87
N MET A 487 -1.30 12.14 -18.10
CA MET A 487 -0.74 11.43 -16.94
C MET A 487 -1.49 10.10 -16.76
N SER A 488 -1.01 9.22 -15.88
CA SER A 488 -1.73 8.00 -15.49
C SER A 488 -1.86 7.93 -13.98
N PRO A 489 -3.08 7.88 -13.44
CA PRO A 489 -3.27 7.75 -11.99
C PRO A 489 -3.04 6.29 -11.53
N GLY A 490 -2.84 5.33 -12.44
CA GLY A 490 -3.14 3.93 -12.18
C GLY A 490 -4.60 3.62 -12.52
N ASP A 491 -5.19 2.60 -11.89
CA ASP A 491 -6.60 2.24 -12.05
C ASP A 491 -7.51 3.21 -11.26
N LEU A 492 -8.16 4.15 -11.95
CA LEU A 492 -9.08 5.13 -11.37
C LEU A 492 -10.53 4.63 -11.36
N ASN A 493 -10.85 3.66 -12.21
CA ASN A 493 -12.21 3.21 -12.48
C ASN A 493 -12.59 1.84 -11.88
N GLY A 494 -11.61 1.18 -11.24
CA GLY A 494 -11.78 -0.07 -10.53
C GLY A 494 -11.86 -1.30 -11.44
N ASP A 495 -11.44 -1.22 -12.70
CA ASP A 495 -11.49 -2.33 -13.66
C ASP A 495 -10.25 -3.24 -13.63
N ARG A 496 -9.25 -2.89 -12.79
CA ARG A 496 -7.92 -3.50 -12.61
C ARG A 496 -6.97 -3.32 -13.79
N VAL A 497 -7.23 -2.34 -14.65
CA VAL A 497 -6.32 -1.92 -15.70
C VAL A 497 -5.93 -0.47 -15.44
N PRO A 498 -4.64 -0.10 -15.56
CA PRO A 498 -4.27 1.29 -15.41
C PRO A 498 -4.93 2.20 -16.46
N ASP A 499 -5.37 3.37 -16.01
CA ASP A 499 -6.05 4.36 -16.80
C ASP A 499 -5.12 5.48 -17.26
N VAL A 500 -5.56 6.27 -18.24
CA VAL A 500 -4.90 7.54 -18.61
C VAL A 500 -5.85 8.71 -18.40
N LEU A 501 -5.35 9.77 -17.79
CA LEU A 501 -6.02 11.06 -17.73
C LEU A 501 -5.38 12.03 -18.71
N ALA A 502 -6.22 12.77 -19.45
CA ALA A 502 -5.75 13.82 -20.33
C ALA A 502 -6.62 15.07 -20.23
N ARG A 503 -5.96 16.23 -20.18
CA ARG A 503 -6.63 17.53 -20.18
C ARG A 503 -6.63 18.11 -21.58
N ASP A 504 -7.80 18.45 -22.11
CA ASP A 504 -7.89 19.12 -23.41
C ASP A 504 -7.58 20.62 -23.34
N GLY A 505 -7.53 21.29 -24.51
CA GLY A 505 -7.28 22.74 -24.59
C GLY A 505 -8.35 23.63 -23.95
N THR A 506 -9.53 23.10 -23.65
CA THR A 506 -10.62 23.83 -22.97
C THR A 506 -10.60 23.63 -21.44
N GLY A 507 -9.67 22.81 -20.94
CA GLY A 507 -9.58 22.49 -19.52
C GLY A 507 -10.60 21.45 -19.06
N ARG A 508 -11.12 20.61 -19.96
CA ARG A 508 -11.84 19.39 -19.56
C ARG A 508 -10.83 18.28 -19.29
N LEU A 509 -11.01 17.57 -18.19
CA LEU A 509 -10.22 16.39 -17.83
C LEU A 509 -10.99 15.15 -18.24
N TRP A 510 -10.36 14.31 -19.06
CA TRP A 510 -10.93 13.10 -19.62
C TRP A 510 -10.20 11.87 -19.09
N LEU A 511 -10.96 10.84 -18.73
CA LEU A 511 -10.50 9.49 -18.47
C LEU A 511 -10.51 8.70 -19.76
N TYR A 512 -9.38 8.05 -20.05
CA TYR A 512 -9.17 7.14 -21.16
C TYR A 512 -8.96 5.74 -20.57
N PRO A 513 -10.04 4.97 -20.38
CA PRO A 513 -9.93 3.61 -19.87
C PRO A 513 -9.31 2.70 -20.92
N ARG A 514 -8.51 1.73 -20.49
CA ARG A 514 -7.99 0.70 -21.41
C ARG A 514 -8.84 -0.56 -21.29
N THR A 515 -9.09 -1.20 -22.42
CA THR A 515 -9.85 -2.45 -22.43
C THR A 515 -8.91 -3.64 -22.20
N ALA A 516 -9.42 -4.71 -21.58
CA ALA A 516 -8.68 -5.96 -21.40
C ALA A 516 -8.25 -6.63 -22.72
N ALA A 517 -8.89 -6.28 -23.85
CA ALA A 517 -8.52 -6.76 -25.19
C ALA A 517 -7.40 -5.93 -25.85
N GLY A 518 -6.91 -4.88 -25.18
CA GLY A 518 -5.98 -3.91 -25.74
C GLY A 518 -6.71 -2.77 -26.47
N GLY A 519 -6.25 -1.53 -26.24
CA GLY A 519 -6.83 -0.32 -26.85
C GLY A 519 -7.75 0.46 -25.90
N TRP A 520 -8.16 1.66 -26.33
CA TRP A 520 -8.95 2.59 -25.51
C TRP A 520 -10.44 2.23 -25.53
N GLY A 521 -11.06 2.23 -24.36
CA GLY A 521 -12.52 2.31 -24.23
C GLY A 521 -13.05 3.70 -24.58
N SER A 522 -14.36 3.88 -24.42
CA SER A 522 -14.97 5.20 -24.58
C SER A 522 -14.44 6.13 -23.49
N ARG A 523 -13.90 7.29 -23.89
CA ARG A 523 -13.43 8.28 -22.91
C ARG A 523 -14.59 8.81 -22.08
N VAL A 524 -14.33 9.09 -20.80
CA VAL A 524 -15.32 9.63 -19.86
C VAL A 524 -14.88 11.02 -19.42
N LEU A 525 -15.82 11.97 -19.38
CA LEU A 525 -15.54 13.30 -18.83
C LEU A 525 -15.46 13.17 -17.30
N VAL A 526 -14.29 13.42 -16.71
CA VAL A 526 -14.11 13.38 -15.25
C VAL A 526 -14.63 14.68 -14.64
N SER A 527 -14.18 15.82 -15.16
CA SER A 527 -14.62 17.15 -14.71
C SER A 527 -14.14 18.26 -15.64
N THR A 528 -14.58 19.48 -15.38
CA THR A 528 -14.23 20.70 -16.14
C THR A 528 -13.50 21.71 -15.24
N GLY A 529 -12.96 22.78 -15.83
CA GLY A 529 -12.32 23.87 -15.06
C GLY A 529 -10.84 23.65 -14.74
N TRP A 530 -10.17 22.69 -15.39
CA TRP A 530 -8.76 22.37 -15.16
C TRP A 530 -7.79 23.38 -15.82
N THR A 531 -8.25 24.53 -16.31
CA THR A 531 -7.38 25.62 -16.76
C THR A 531 -6.62 26.29 -15.60
N VAL A 532 -7.10 26.10 -14.36
CA VAL A 532 -6.51 26.69 -13.14
C VAL A 532 -5.26 25.95 -12.64
N VAL A 533 -4.89 24.82 -13.25
CA VAL A 533 -3.70 24.04 -12.88
C VAL A 533 -2.61 24.10 -13.95
N ASN A 534 -1.35 24.08 -13.55
CA ASN A 534 -0.20 24.09 -14.48
C ASN A 534 0.61 22.78 -14.46
N ALA A 535 0.27 21.83 -13.57
CA ALA A 535 0.77 20.47 -13.57
C ALA A 535 -0.32 19.53 -13.03
N ILE A 536 -0.40 18.33 -13.62
CA ILE A 536 -1.24 17.20 -13.19
C ILE A 536 -0.31 15.99 -13.25
N PHE A 537 -0.18 15.26 -12.14
CA PHE A 537 0.77 14.17 -11.99
C PHE A 537 0.27 13.16 -10.98
#